data_AF-A0A485JK62-F1
#
_entry.id   AF-A0A485JK62-F1
#
_cell.length_a   1.000
_cell.length_b   1.000
_cell.length_c   1.000
_cell.angle_alpha   90.00
_cell.angle_beta   90.00
_cell.angle_gamma   90.00
#
_symmetry.space_group_name_H-M   'P 1'
#
loop_
_entity.id
_entity.type
_entity.pdbx_description
1 polymer ?
#
loop_
_entity_poly.entity_id
_entity_poly.type
_entity_poly.pdbx_seq_one_letter_code
_entity_poly.pdbx_strand_id
1 'polypeptide(L)'
;MQVTRLKFVKRLQFLTGEYRNPRLFDVTMALCVEMLTSGKLAKDDAEARAKLQAVLDNGKAAEVFGRMVAAQKGPTDFVENYAKYLPTAMLTKAVYADTEGFVSEMDTRALGMAVVAMGGGRRQASDTIDYSVGFTDMARLGDQVDGQRPLAVIHAKTKTAGRKRRKR
;
A
#
# COMPACT_ATOMS: atom_id res chain seq x y z
N MET A 1 -9.74 -2.94 -10.81
CA MET A 1 -8.60 -2.23 -10.19
C MET A 1 -8.30 -2.89 -8.85
N GLN A 2 -7.22 -3.68 -8.75
CA GLN A 2 -6.96 -4.57 -7.61
C GLN A 2 -6.08 -3.87 -6.57
N VAL A 3 -6.58 -3.74 -5.33
CA VAL A 3 -5.84 -3.02 -4.28
C VAL A 3 -5.79 -3.86 -3.00
N THR A 4 -4.58 -4.29 -2.62
CA THR A 4 -4.27 -5.03 -1.40
C THR A 4 -4.46 -4.17 -0.14
N ARG A 5 -4.76 -4.80 1.02
CA ARG A 5 -4.97 -4.13 2.33
C ARG A 5 -3.97 -3.02 2.60
N LEU A 6 -2.69 -3.31 2.38
CA LEU A 6 -1.57 -2.39 2.65
C LEU A 6 -1.72 -1.05 1.92
N LYS A 7 -2.19 -1.07 0.67
CA LYS A 7 -2.40 0.14 -0.12
C LYS A 7 -3.59 0.95 0.37
N PHE A 8 -4.62 0.30 0.92
CA PHE A 8 -5.74 1.00 1.55
C PHE A 8 -5.32 1.67 2.86
N VAL A 9 -4.58 0.96 3.71
CA VAL A 9 -4.04 1.54 4.97
C VAL A 9 -3.18 2.76 4.66
N LYS A 10 -2.23 2.66 3.73
CA LYS A 10 -1.37 3.80 3.35
C LYS A 10 -2.17 5.01 2.84
N ARG A 11 -3.28 4.79 2.11
CA ARG A 11 -4.15 5.88 1.63
C ARG A 11 -4.93 6.53 2.77
N LEU A 12 -5.42 5.74 3.72
CA LEU A 12 -6.09 6.26 4.90
C LEU A 12 -5.12 7.07 5.75
N GLN A 13 -3.93 6.54 6.06
CA GLN A 13 -2.89 7.26 6.80
C GLN A 13 -2.46 8.56 6.11
N PHE A 14 -2.44 8.58 4.77
CA PHE A 14 -2.15 9.78 4.01
C PHE A 14 -3.24 10.85 4.19
N LEU A 15 -4.51 10.44 4.09
CA LEU A 15 -5.67 11.34 4.20
C LEU A 15 -5.92 11.81 5.63
N THR A 16 -5.69 10.97 6.63
CA THR A 16 -5.83 11.32 8.06
C THR A 16 -4.64 12.09 8.62
N GLY A 17 -3.54 12.18 7.87
CA GLY A 17 -2.33 12.88 8.29
C GLY A 17 -1.40 12.08 9.20
N GLU A 18 -1.72 10.81 9.49
CA GLU A 18 -0.89 9.92 10.30
C GLU A 18 0.49 9.67 9.65
N TYR A 19 0.52 9.46 8.34
CA TYR A 19 1.77 9.31 7.59
C TYR A 19 1.60 9.71 6.12
N ARG A 20 2.45 10.63 5.64
CA ARG A 20 2.47 11.09 4.24
C ARG A 20 3.87 10.87 3.67
N ASN A 21 4.02 9.95 2.71
CA ASN A 21 5.28 9.78 2.00
C ASN A 21 5.55 11.02 1.12
N PRO A 22 6.71 11.69 1.23
CA PRO A 22 6.98 12.95 0.53
C PRO A 22 6.83 12.86 -0.99
N ARG A 23 7.40 11.82 -1.62
CA ARG A 23 7.34 11.64 -3.08
C ARG A 23 5.91 11.41 -3.58
N LEU A 24 5.12 10.65 -2.82
CA LEU A 24 3.71 10.41 -3.16
C LEU A 24 2.89 11.69 -2.97
N PHE A 25 3.19 12.46 -1.93
CA PHE A 25 2.55 13.74 -1.62
C PHE A 25 2.77 14.74 -2.76
N ASP A 26 4.01 14.92 -3.20
CA ASP A 26 4.36 15.88 -4.26
C ASP A 26 3.62 15.58 -5.57
N VAL A 27 3.64 14.32 -6.01
CA VAL A 27 2.96 13.90 -7.24
C VAL A 27 1.44 14.06 -7.11
N THR A 28 0.88 13.69 -5.97
CA THR A 28 -0.57 13.79 -5.73
C THR A 28 -1.00 15.25 -5.71
N MET A 29 -0.22 16.14 -5.09
CA MET A 29 -0.49 17.58 -5.08
C MET A 29 -0.36 18.22 -6.44
N ALA A 30 0.69 17.92 -7.20
CA ALA A 30 0.83 18.43 -8.55
C ALA A 30 -0.38 18.06 -9.43
N LEU A 31 -0.82 16.79 -9.39
CA LEU A 31 -1.98 16.34 -10.16
C LEU A 31 -3.28 17.04 -9.74
N CYS A 32 -3.51 17.21 -8.44
CA CYS A 32 -4.73 17.86 -7.94
C CYS A 32 -4.76 19.36 -8.23
N VAL A 33 -3.60 20.04 -8.23
CA VAL A 33 -3.51 21.46 -8.60
C VAL A 33 -3.94 21.66 -10.06
N GLU A 34 -3.45 20.83 -10.97
CA GLU A 34 -3.85 20.87 -12.38
C GLU A 34 -5.35 20.65 -12.56
N MET A 35 -5.94 19.71 -11.80
CA MET A 35 -7.38 19.46 -11.80
C MET A 35 -8.19 20.67 -11.31
N LEU A 36 -7.77 21.32 -10.22
CA LEU A 36 -8.44 22.51 -9.68
C LEU A 36 -8.38 23.69 -10.63
N THR A 37 -7.21 23.92 -11.23
CA THR A 37 -6.98 25.03 -12.17
C THR A 37 -7.76 24.80 -13.46
N SER A 38 -7.68 23.59 -14.04
CA SER A 38 -8.45 23.21 -15.24
C SER A 38 -9.96 23.24 -15.00
N GLY A 39 -10.40 22.87 -13.80
CA GLY A 39 -11.80 22.93 -13.37
C GLY A 39 -12.29 24.33 -12.99
N LYS A 40 -11.44 25.37 -13.09
CA LYS A 40 -11.74 26.76 -12.69
C LYS A 40 -12.17 26.90 -11.22
N LEU A 41 -11.67 26.00 -10.35
CA LEU A 41 -11.90 26.00 -8.91
C LEU A 41 -10.80 26.72 -8.12
N ALA A 42 -9.68 27.05 -8.78
CA ALA A 42 -8.60 27.90 -8.28
C ALA A 42 -8.05 28.74 -9.43
N LYS A 43 -7.53 29.94 -9.12
CA LYS A 43 -7.00 30.89 -10.11
C LYS A 43 -5.55 30.61 -10.47
N ASP A 44 -4.78 30.10 -9.52
CA ASP A 44 -3.36 29.82 -9.65
C ASP A 44 -2.93 28.63 -8.76
N ASP A 45 -1.68 28.20 -8.93
CA ASP A 45 -1.09 27.08 -8.17
C ASP A 45 -1.09 27.34 -6.66
N ALA A 46 -0.84 28.58 -6.22
CA ALA A 46 -0.78 28.92 -4.81
C ALA A 46 -2.16 28.79 -4.13
N GLU A 47 -3.22 29.32 -4.76
CA GLU A 47 -4.59 29.15 -4.29
C GLU A 47 -5.01 27.69 -4.29
N ALA A 48 -4.66 26.93 -5.34
CA ALA A 48 -4.97 25.51 -5.45
C ALA A 48 -4.31 24.70 -4.32
N ARG A 49 -3.02 24.91 -4.07
CA ARG A 49 -2.28 24.27 -2.97
C ARG A 49 -2.86 24.61 -1.61
N ALA A 50 -3.18 25.88 -1.36
CA ALA A 50 -3.79 26.30 -0.10
C ALA A 50 -5.13 25.59 0.15
N LYS A 51 -5.99 25.48 -0.88
CA LYS A 51 -7.27 24.76 -0.79
C LYS A 51 -7.08 23.26 -0.53
N LEU A 52 -6.16 22.62 -1.25
CA LEU A 52 -5.86 21.20 -1.08
C LEU A 52 -5.30 20.90 0.30
N GLN A 53 -4.35 21.72 0.77
CA GLN A 53 -3.74 21.58 2.08
C GLN A 53 -4.80 21.76 3.17
N ALA A 54 -5.67 22.77 3.05
CA ALA A 54 -6.75 23.00 4.01
C ALA A 54 -7.68 21.78 4.15
N VAL A 55 -8.06 21.12 3.05
CA VAL A 55 -8.95 19.93 3.12
C VAL A 55 -8.25 18.66 3.60
N LEU A 56 -6.92 18.59 3.46
CA LEU A 56 -6.10 17.52 4.05
C LEU A 56 -5.94 17.71 5.55
N ASP A 57 -5.82 18.95 6.03
CA ASP A 57 -5.55 19.24 7.44
C ASP A 57 -6.82 19.31 8.29
N ASN A 58 -7.95 19.74 7.70
CA ASN A 58 -9.25 19.75 8.39
C ASN A 58 -10.01 18.41 8.32
N GLY A 59 -9.43 17.38 7.71
CA GLY A 59 -10.01 16.04 7.61
C GLY A 59 -11.14 15.87 6.57
N LYS A 60 -11.58 16.92 5.86
CA LYS A 60 -12.64 16.81 4.84
C LYS A 60 -12.27 15.84 3.72
N ALA A 61 -10.99 15.74 3.36
CA ALA A 61 -10.54 14.77 2.36
C ALA A 61 -10.82 13.32 2.80
N ALA A 62 -10.58 13.00 4.09
CA ALA A 62 -10.88 11.70 4.65
C ALA A 62 -12.40 11.46 4.78
N GLU A 63 -13.17 12.47 5.19
CA GLU A 63 -14.63 12.40 5.26
C GLU A 63 -15.27 12.07 3.89
N VAL A 64 -14.86 12.79 2.84
CA VAL A 64 -15.35 12.55 1.46
C VAL A 64 -14.96 11.15 0.99
N PHE A 65 -13.76 10.67 1.33
CA PHE A 65 -13.35 9.30 1.05
C PHE A 65 -14.24 8.28 1.75
N GLY A 66 -14.57 8.48 3.03
CA GLY A 66 -15.51 7.63 3.77
C GLY A 66 -16.90 7.59 3.13
N ARG A 67 -17.44 8.77 2.78
CA ARG A 67 -18.72 8.89 2.06
C ARG A 67 -18.70 8.16 0.72
N MET A 68 -17.60 8.25 -0.03
CA MET A 68 -17.41 7.54 -1.30
C MET A 68 -17.41 6.02 -1.10
N VAL A 69 -16.76 5.52 -0.04
CA VAL A 69 -16.77 4.08 0.31
C VAL A 69 -18.17 3.61 0.64
N ALA A 70 -18.91 4.35 1.48
CA ALA A 70 -20.30 4.02 1.84
C ALA A 70 -21.22 4.02 0.62
N ALA A 71 -21.09 5.01 -0.28
CA ALA A 71 -21.86 5.08 -1.52
C ALA A 71 -21.62 3.87 -2.46
N GLN A 72 -20.45 3.25 -2.36
CA GLN A 72 -20.09 2.02 -3.08
C GLN A 72 -20.40 0.74 -2.29
N LYS A 73 -21.32 0.81 -1.30
CA LYS A 73 -21.75 -0.29 -0.43
C LYS A 73 -20.66 -0.83 0.51
N GLY A 74 -19.63 -0.02 0.78
CA GLY A 74 -18.67 -0.29 1.84
C GLY A 74 -19.19 0.14 3.23
N PRO A 75 -18.43 -0.13 4.30
CA PRO A 75 -18.80 0.26 5.66
C PRO A 75 -18.85 1.78 5.83
N THR A 76 -19.82 2.28 6.60
CA THR A 76 -20.01 3.72 6.84
C THR A 76 -18.97 4.33 7.79
N ASP A 77 -18.40 3.51 8.66
CA ASP A 77 -17.37 3.83 9.64
C ASP A 77 -15.97 3.35 9.19
N PHE A 78 -15.77 3.19 7.88
CA PHE A 78 -14.56 2.60 7.34
C PHE A 78 -13.30 3.42 7.66
N VAL A 79 -13.38 4.75 7.70
CA VAL A 79 -12.20 5.61 7.93
C VAL A 79 -11.68 5.47 9.36
N GLU A 80 -12.58 5.27 10.32
CA GLU A 80 -12.28 5.14 11.74
C GLU A 80 -11.94 3.69 12.11
N ASN A 81 -12.58 2.73 11.45
CA ASN A 81 -12.51 1.31 11.80
C ASN A 81 -11.90 0.42 10.68
N TYR A 82 -11.13 0.98 9.75
CA TYR A 82 -10.56 0.23 8.62
C TYR A 82 -9.79 -1.03 9.04
N ALA A 83 -9.15 -1.02 10.21
CA ALA A 83 -8.43 -2.17 10.74
C ALA A 83 -9.33 -3.41 10.95
N LYS A 84 -10.62 -3.20 11.24
CA LYS A 84 -11.62 -4.27 11.41
C LYS A 84 -12.08 -4.85 10.08
N TYR A 85 -12.17 -4.01 9.04
CA TYR A 85 -12.72 -4.39 7.74
C TYR A 85 -11.68 -4.92 6.77
N LEU A 86 -10.43 -4.46 6.89
CA LEU A 86 -9.37 -4.89 6.00
C LEU A 86 -8.84 -6.27 6.43
N PRO A 87 -8.91 -7.29 5.54
CA PRO A 87 -8.56 -8.66 5.89
C PRO A 87 -7.09 -8.74 6.29
N THR A 88 -6.85 -9.13 7.53
CA THR A 88 -5.49 -9.33 8.05
C THR A 88 -4.98 -10.70 7.62
N ALA A 89 -3.72 -10.76 7.20
CA ALA A 89 -3.11 -12.03 6.82
C ALA A 89 -3.03 -12.95 8.05
N MET A 90 -3.45 -14.20 7.87
CA MET A 90 -3.44 -15.20 8.94
C MET A 90 -2.02 -15.48 9.47
N LEU A 91 -1.00 -15.29 8.62
CA LEU A 91 0.39 -15.47 9.00
C LEU A 91 1.25 -14.32 8.46
N THR A 92 1.88 -13.60 9.38
CA THR A 92 2.90 -12.59 9.06
C THR A 92 4.26 -13.13 9.52
N LYS A 93 5.23 -13.24 8.61
CA LYS A 93 6.56 -13.79 8.91
C LYS A 93 7.67 -13.02 8.20
N ALA A 94 8.63 -12.52 8.98
CA ALA A 94 9.87 -11.96 8.46
C ALA A 94 10.73 -13.04 7.79
N VAL A 95 11.30 -12.71 6.63
CA VAL A 95 12.26 -13.55 5.91
C VAL A 95 13.62 -12.88 5.96
N TYR A 96 14.57 -13.55 6.59
CA TYR A 96 15.95 -13.10 6.74
C TYR A 96 16.82 -13.69 5.63
N ALA A 97 17.91 -12.99 5.32
CA ALA A 97 18.94 -13.52 4.43
C ALA A 97 19.66 -14.71 5.10
N ASP A 98 20.16 -15.64 4.29
CA ASP A 98 20.95 -16.77 4.80
C ASP A 98 22.31 -16.31 5.35
N THR A 99 22.83 -15.19 4.83
CA THR A 99 24.07 -14.54 5.26
C THR A 99 23.84 -13.05 5.42
N GLU A 100 24.56 -12.43 6.35
CA GLU A 100 24.58 -10.97 6.52
C GLU A 100 25.32 -10.32 5.33
N GLY A 101 24.90 -9.11 4.96
CA GLY A 101 25.51 -8.39 3.84
C GLY A 101 24.62 -7.28 3.32
N PHE A 102 24.88 -6.84 2.09
CA PHE A 102 24.10 -5.79 1.41
C PHE A 102 23.31 -6.38 0.25
N VAL A 103 22.08 -5.92 0.05
CA VAL A 103 21.27 -6.34 -1.09
C VAL A 103 21.86 -5.78 -2.38
N SER A 104 22.54 -6.62 -3.17
CA SER A 104 23.13 -6.23 -4.45
C SER A 104 22.15 -6.27 -5.61
N GLU A 105 21.22 -7.23 -5.60
CA GLU A 105 20.29 -7.49 -6.70
C GLU A 105 18.90 -7.89 -6.18
N MET A 106 17.87 -7.65 -6.99
CA MET A 106 16.49 -8.02 -6.68
C MET A 106 15.71 -8.41 -7.94
N ASP A 107 15.30 -9.68 -8.04
CA ASP A 107 14.42 -10.15 -9.12
C ASP A 107 12.96 -9.79 -8.81
N THR A 108 12.54 -8.63 -9.30
CA THR A 108 11.15 -8.14 -9.16
C THR A 108 10.12 -9.03 -9.86
N ARG A 109 10.51 -9.75 -10.92
CA ARG A 109 9.62 -10.70 -11.61
C ARG A 109 9.38 -11.92 -10.74
N ALA A 110 10.43 -12.49 -10.15
CA ALA A 110 10.30 -13.60 -9.21
C ALA A 110 9.45 -13.22 -7.99
N LEU A 111 9.64 -12.01 -7.45
CA LEU A 111 8.81 -11.48 -6.36
C LEU A 111 7.33 -11.36 -6.76
N GLY A 112 7.03 -10.80 -7.94
CA GLY A 112 5.66 -10.72 -8.44
C GLY A 112 5.02 -12.10 -8.60
N MET A 113 5.76 -13.06 -9.17
CA MET A 113 5.30 -14.44 -9.32
C MET A 113 5.09 -15.15 -7.98
N ALA A 114 5.89 -14.82 -6.96
CA ALA A 114 5.69 -15.32 -5.60
C ALA A 114 4.36 -14.83 -5.01
N VAL A 115 4.00 -13.55 -5.20
CA VAL A 115 2.69 -13.02 -4.78
C VAL A 115 1.53 -13.75 -5.48
N VAL A 116 1.66 -13.99 -6.79
CA VAL A 116 0.67 -14.77 -7.56
C VAL A 116 0.57 -16.19 -7.01
N ALA A 117 1.70 -16.84 -6.69
CA ALA A 117 1.71 -18.18 -6.11
C ALA A 117 1.10 -18.26 -4.70
N MET A 118 1.17 -17.17 -3.93
CA MET A 118 0.53 -17.06 -2.61
C MET A 118 -0.98 -16.79 -2.70
N GLY A 119 -1.53 -16.54 -3.89
CA GLY A 119 -2.95 -16.22 -4.11
C GLY A 119 -3.26 -14.72 -4.16
N GLY A 120 -2.24 -13.85 -4.14
CA GLY A 120 -2.40 -12.40 -4.23
C GLY A 120 -2.57 -11.88 -5.67
N GLY A 121 -2.60 -12.78 -6.64
CA GLY A 121 -2.79 -12.48 -8.06
C GLY A 121 -3.46 -13.62 -8.81
N ARG A 122 -3.87 -13.34 -10.04
CA ARG A 122 -4.59 -14.28 -10.90
C ARG A 122 -3.63 -14.97 -11.85
N ARG A 123 -3.77 -16.29 -12.03
CA ARG A 123 -3.13 -17.02 -13.14
C ARG A 123 -4.04 -17.04 -14.36
N GLN A 124 -5.34 -17.09 -14.12
CA GLN A 124 -6.41 -16.98 -15.10
C GLN A 124 -7.49 -16.00 -14.61
N ALA A 125 -8.26 -15.41 -15.53
CA ALA A 125 -9.16 -14.29 -15.21
C ALA A 125 -10.20 -14.59 -14.12
N SER A 126 -10.62 -15.86 -13.99
CA SER A 126 -11.61 -16.35 -13.03
C SER A 126 -11.07 -16.57 -11.61
N ASP A 127 -9.75 -16.54 -11.40
CA ASP A 127 -9.17 -16.86 -10.11
C ASP A 127 -9.60 -15.85 -9.01
N THR A 128 -9.99 -16.41 -7.87
CA THR A 128 -10.26 -15.66 -6.65
C THR A 128 -8.93 -15.18 -6.05
N ILE A 129 -8.87 -13.91 -5.64
CA ILE A 129 -7.68 -13.30 -5.07
C ILE A 129 -7.82 -13.21 -3.56
N ASP A 130 -6.76 -13.60 -2.86
CA ASP A 130 -6.60 -13.31 -1.44
C ASP A 130 -5.96 -11.93 -1.28
N TYR A 131 -6.74 -10.95 -0.80
CA TYR A 131 -6.26 -9.58 -0.62
C TYR A 131 -5.40 -9.38 0.64
N SER A 132 -5.27 -10.41 1.46
CA SER A 132 -4.45 -10.40 2.67
C SER A 132 -2.98 -10.75 2.40
N VAL A 133 -2.67 -11.45 1.30
CA VAL A 133 -1.30 -11.92 1.03
C VAL A 133 -0.44 -10.90 0.28
N GLY A 134 0.88 -10.96 0.50
CA GLY A 134 1.84 -10.07 -0.15
C GLY A 134 3.14 -9.90 0.64
N PHE A 135 3.92 -8.88 0.29
CA PHE A 135 5.15 -8.50 0.99
C PHE A 135 5.02 -7.09 1.58
N THR A 136 5.52 -6.89 2.80
CA THR A 136 5.80 -5.57 3.40
C THR A 136 7.27 -5.46 3.77
N ASP A 137 7.71 -4.25 4.10
CA ASP A 137 9.03 -3.99 4.68
C ASP A 137 10.18 -4.60 3.88
N MET A 138 10.09 -4.48 2.55
CA MET A 138 11.12 -5.00 1.66
C MET A 138 12.39 -4.15 1.77
N ALA A 139 13.51 -4.82 1.99
CA ALA A 139 14.84 -4.24 1.87
C ALA A 139 15.04 -3.70 0.45
N ARG A 140 15.74 -2.58 0.34
CA ARG A 140 16.07 -1.93 -0.94
C ARG A 140 17.46 -2.36 -1.38
N LEU A 141 17.75 -2.16 -2.67
CA LEU A 141 19.12 -2.30 -3.16
C LEU A 141 20.05 -1.37 -2.36
N GLY A 142 21.17 -1.92 -1.87
CA GLY A 142 22.12 -1.23 -1.00
C GLY A 142 21.76 -1.26 0.49
N ASP A 143 20.59 -1.76 0.90
CA ASP A 143 20.30 -1.93 2.33
C ASP A 143 21.14 -3.08 2.91
N GLN A 144 21.71 -2.86 4.09
CA GLN A 144 22.30 -3.92 4.90
C GLN A 144 21.19 -4.83 5.45
N VAL A 145 21.37 -6.14 5.39
CA VAL A 145 20.49 -7.17 5.96
C VAL A 145 21.29 -8.10 6.86
N ASP A 146 20.68 -8.55 7.95
CA ASP A 146 21.29 -9.41 8.96
C ASP A 146 20.22 -10.21 9.72
N GLY A 147 20.57 -10.86 10.82
CA GLY A 147 19.62 -11.61 11.65
C GLY A 147 18.52 -10.77 12.34
N GLN A 148 18.64 -9.44 12.33
CA GLN A 148 17.67 -8.48 12.88
C GLN A 148 16.93 -7.70 11.79
N ARG A 149 17.54 -7.52 10.61
CA ARG A 149 16.96 -6.80 9.48
C ARG A 149 16.58 -7.76 8.35
N PRO A 150 15.28 -8.07 8.18
CA PRO A 150 14.82 -9.00 7.17
C PRO A 150 14.91 -8.43 5.75
N LEU A 151 14.90 -9.33 4.77
CA LEU A 151 14.74 -9.00 3.35
C LEU A 151 13.33 -8.51 3.04
N ALA A 152 12.31 -9.11 3.67
CA ALA A 152 10.91 -8.72 3.56
C ALA A 152 10.08 -9.39 4.66
N VAL A 153 8.89 -8.86 4.89
CA VAL A 153 7.86 -9.49 5.72
C VAL A 153 6.79 -10.08 4.82
N ILE A 154 6.61 -11.40 4.90
CA ILE A 154 5.61 -12.15 4.13
C ILE A 154 4.28 -12.16 4.88
N HIS A 155 3.22 -11.83 4.14
CA HIS A 155 1.82 -11.98 4.53
C HIS A 155 1.25 -13.16 3.76
N ALA A 156 0.87 -14.25 4.45
CA ALA A 156 0.42 -15.49 3.82
C ALA A 156 -0.83 -16.06 4.51
N LYS A 157 -1.62 -16.82 3.75
CA LYS A 157 -2.83 -17.49 4.22
C LYS A 157 -2.56 -18.73 5.08
N THR A 158 -1.48 -19.48 4.80
CA THR A 158 -1.14 -20.74 5.50
C THR A 158 0.37 -20.91 5.67
N LYS A 159 0.79 -21.66 6.71
CA LYS A 159 2.21 -21.96 7.03
C LYS A 159 3.00 -22.58 5.85
N THR A 160 2.31 -23.27 4.94
CA THR A 160 2.93 -24.03 3.84
C THR A 160 3.33 -23.15 2.65
N ALA A 161 2.72 -21.97 2.50
CA ALA A 161 2.97 -21.09 1.34
C ALA A 161 4.35 -20.42 1.37
N GLY A 162 4.92 -20.19 2.57
CA GLY A 162 6.22 -19.53 2.74
C GLY A 162 7.46 -20.41 2.60
N ARG A 163 7.33 -21.69 2.21
CA ARG A 163 8.45 -22.66 2.22
C ARG A 163 8.99 -23.04 0.83
N LYS A 164 8.43 -22.54 -0.28
CA LYS A 164 8.88 -22.97 -1.62
C LYS A 164 9.91 -22.05 -2.24
N ARG A 165 11.13 -22.63 -2.36
CA ARG A 165 12.32 -22.26 -3.15
C ARG A 165 13.24 -21.20 -2.54
N ARG A 166 13.97 -21.62 -1.49
CA ARG A 166 15.42 -21.36 -1.41
C ARG A 166 16.05 -22.02 -2.64
N LYS A 167 16.37 -21.25 -3.67
CA LYS A 167 17.35 -21.68 -4.68
C LYS A 167 18.47 -20.64 -4.69
N ARG A 168 19.68 -21.22 -4.71
CA ARG A 168 21.02 -20.65 -4.78
C ARG A 168 21.13 -19.43 -5.68
#